data_AF-A0A7S0PHS6-F1
#
_entry.id   AF-A0A7S0PHS6-F1
#
_cell.length_a   1.000
_cell.length_b   1.000
_cell.length_c   1.000
_cell.angle_alpha   90.00
_cell.angle_beta   90.00
_cell.angle_gamma   90.00
#
_symmetry.space_group_name_H-M   'P 1'
#
loop_
_entity.id
_entity.type
_entity.pdbx_description
1 polymer ?
#
loop_
_entity_poly.entity_id
_entity_poly.type
_entity_poly.pdbx_seq_one_letter_code
_entity_poly.pdbx_strand_id
1 'polypeptide(L)'
;EGLYGDPNNDNLVLLQWHWLTGNSCLHADYDQYPFPPGWSPDNMGQCPLPYSDTGIEVPPEQFWNCAEVQIIKAGPTTPAPTKSPSSTEPPTIETDAPTKSPVDPANGCCSQNYQSCDATWCGDNESACLSCGSAGDKTWLYNGGVGAGTCIARYGDCTNDVNGCCDIGTGPGTLECVGNEYYRQCMVSLNPAPTTSPPTPSPSSSPVDAPTAPSPQTSSPTKSPSASSNSALFSTGN
;
A
#
# COMPACT_ATOMS: atom_id res chain seq x y z
N GLU A 1 -26.01 5.40 29.40
CA GLU A 1 -26.10 4.29 28.44
C GLU A 1 -27.45 4.27 27.70
N GLY A 2 -27.72 5.27 26.85
CA GLY A 2 -28.95 5.32 26.04
C GLY A 2 -28.73 4.59 24.72
N LEU A 3 -29.28 3.38 24.61
CA LEU A 3 -29.26 2.58 23.37
C LEU A 3 -30.17 3.21 22.30
N TYR A 4 -29.78 3.00 21.06
CA TYR A 4 -30.53 3.31 19.84
C TYR A 4 -32.03 2.96 19.99
N GLY A 5 -32.91 3.97 19.95
CA GLY A 5 -34.37 3.80 20.08
C GLY A 5 -34.99 4.18 21.43
N ASP A 6 -34.31 4.93 22.30
CA ASP A 6 -34.96 5.60 23.44
C ASP A 6 -35.95 6.68 22.91
N PRO A 7 -37.25 6.62 23.26
CA PRO A 7 -38.26 7.60 22.84
C PRO A 7 -37.99 9.05 23.29
N ASN A 8 -36.99 9.26 24.15
CA ASN A 8 -36.49 10.59 24.53
C ASN A 8 -35.33 11.08 23.63
N ASN A 9 -34.84 10.25 22.71
CA ASN A 9 -33.70 10.47 21.79
C ASN A 9 -34.05 10.25 20.31
N ASP A 10 -35.32 10.40 19.92
CA ASP A 10 -35.91 10.03 18.62
C ASP A 10 -35.29 10.67 17.37
N ASN A 11 -34.25 11.48 17.51
CA ASN A 11 -33.65 12.22 16.41
C ASN A 11 -32.13 12.11 16.34
N LEU A 12 -31.47 11.46 17.30
CA LEU A 12 -30.03 11.22 17.23
C LEU A 12 -29.78 9.99 16.34
N VAL A 13 -29.19 10.22 15.17
CA VAL A 13 -28.91 9.18 14.17
C VAL A 13 -27.43 9.22 13.76
N LEU A 14 -26.93 8.11 13.24
CA LEU A 14 -25.60 8.05 12.64
C LEU A 14 -25.72 8.21 11.13
N LEU A 15 -25.18 9.31 10.60
CA LEU A 15 -25.01 9.52 9.16
C LEU A 15 -23.72 8.81 8.72
N GLN A 16 -23.83 7.85 7.81
CA GLN A 16 -22.68 7.20 7.20
C GLN A 16 -22.51 7.71 5.77
N TRP A 17 -21.30 8.20 5.47
CA TRP A 17 -20.83 8.43 4.12
C TRP A 17 -19.97 7.24 3.69
N HIS A 18 -20.20 6.75 2.47
CA HIS A 18 -19.43 5.66 1.85
C HIS A 18 -18.97 6.12 0.46
N TRP A 19 -17.66 6.07 0.23
CA TRP A 19 -17.03 6.45 -1.03
C TRP A 19 -16.28 5.27 -1.63
N LEU A 20 -16.65 4.87 -2.84
CA LEU A 20 -15.91 3.93 -3.67
C LEU A 20 -15.09 4.70 -4.69
N THR A 21 -13.78 4.46 -4.75
CA THR A 21 -12.89 5.17 -5.68
C THR A 21 -12.86 4.52 -7.06
N GLY A 22 -12.42 5.29 -8.06
CA GLY A 22 -12.32 4.87 -9.47
C GLY A 22 -10.89 4.78 -10.01
N ASN A 23 -9.87 4.74 -9.14
CA ASN A 23 -8.46 4.71 -9.53
C ASN A 23 -7.86 3.30 -9.61
N SER A 24 -8.58 2.27 -9.17
CA SER A 24 -8.09 0.89 -9.10
C SER A 24 -8.80 -0.08 -10.05
N CYS A 25 -10.02 0.25 -10.48
CA CYS A 25 -10.84 -0.53 -11.39
C CYS A 25 -12.02 0.31 -11.89
N LEU A 26 -12.65 -0.14 -12.97
CA LEU A 26 -13.83 0.51 -13.54
C LEU A 26 -15.10 0.02 -12.85
N HIS A 27 -15.92 0.96 -12.38
CA HIS A 27 -17.27 0.65 -11.92
C HIS A 27 -18.13 0.08 -13.06
N ALA A 28 -19.23 -0.60 -12.75
CA ALA A 28 -20.22 -0.97 -13.77
C ALA A 28 -20.62 0.26 -14.60
N ASP A 29 -20.71 0.06 -15.92
CA ASP A 29 -21.13 1.05 -16.92
C ASP A 29 -20.17 2.24 -17.16
N TYR A 30 -18.99 2.27 -16.53
CA TYR A 30 -17.98 3.29 -16.80
C TYR A 30 -17.43 3.23 -18.22
N ASP A 31 -17.40 2.05 -18.83
CA ASP A 31 -17.03 1.81 -20.23
C ASP A 31 -18.01 2.44 -21.23
N GLN A 32 -19.24 2.72 -20.80
CA GLN A 32 -20.27 3.38 -21.61
C GLN A 32 -20.27 4.91 -21.45
N TYR A 33 -19.52 5.45 -20.50
CA TYR A 33 -19.45 6.89 -20.28
C TYR A 33 -18.63 7.57 -21.39
N PRO A 34 -19.17 8.58 -22.10
CA PRO A 34 -18.46 9.26 -23.16
C PRO A 34 -17.44 10.25 -22.59
N PHE A 35 -16.30 9.74 -22.12
CA PHE A 35 -15.21 10.56 -21.60
C PHE A 35 -14.74 11.56 -22.67
N PRO A 36 -14.44 12.81 -22.28
CA PRO A 36 -13.70 13.71 -23.15
C PRO A 36 -12.38 13.07 -23.61
N PRO A 37 -11.85 13.43 -24.80
CA PRO A 37 -10.59 12.88 -25.28
C PRO A 37 -9.47 13.05 -24.25
N GLY A 38 -8.81 11.94 -23.87
CA GLY A 38 -7.73 11.92 -22.88
C GLY A 38 -8.16 11.83 -21.42
N TRP A 39 -9.48 11.73 -21.14
CA TRP A 39 -10.02 11.60 -19.78
C TRP A 39 -10.50 10.18 -19.45
N SER A 40 -10.51 9.29 -20.45
CA SER A 40 -10.83 7.89 -20.22
C SER A 40 -9.76 7.27 -19.33
N PRO A 41 -10.15 6.51 -18.29
CA PRO A 41 -9.23 5.78 -17.40
C PRO A 41 -8.57 4.56 -18.10
N ASP A 42 -8.13 4.73 -19.36
CA ASP A 42 -7.68 3.68 -20.27
C ASP A 42 -6.80 2.62 -19.58
N ASN A 43 -7.10 1.34 -19.86
CA ASN A 43 -6.38 0.13 -19.41
C ASN A 43 -6.68 -0.37 -17.97
N MET A 44 -7.74 0.10 -17.30
CA MET A 44 -8.20 -0.50 -16.04
C MET A 44 -9.18 -1.66 -16.26
N GLY A 45 -9.09 -2.70 -15.44
CA GLY A 45 -10.05 -3.81 -15.43
C GLY A 45 -11.35 -3.45 -14.69
N GLN A 46 -12.39 -4.26 -14.87
CA GLN A 46 -13.67 -4.09 -14.18
C GLN A 46 -13.54 -4.37 -12.68
N CYS A 47 -14.21 -3.57 -11.84
CA CYS A 47 -14.24 -3.85 -10.41
C CYS A 47 -14.98 -5.17 -10.14
N PRO A 48 -14.37 -6.09 -9.37
CA PRO A 48 -15.04 -7.33 -8.98
C PRO A 48 -16.26 -7.03 -8.11
N LEU A 49 -17.34 -7.77 -8.37
CA LEU A 49 -18.58 -7.70 -7.61
C LEU A 49 -18.81 -9.05 -6.90
N PRO A 50 -19.37 -9.06 -5.66
CA PRO A 50 -19.73 -7.90 -4.86
C PRO A 50 -18.50 -7.14 -4.33
N TYR A 51 -18.67 -5.85 -4.02
CA TYR A 51 -17.61 -5.08 -3.38
C TYR A 51 -17.28 -5.65 -2.00
N SER A 52 -16.03 -5.49 -1.58
CA SER A 52 -15.59 -5.89 -0.25
C SER A 52 -16.32 -5.07 0.81
N ASP A 53 -16.86 -5.72 1.84
CA ASP A 53 -17.48 -5.03 2.99
C ASP A 53 -16.44 -4.37 3.92
N THR A 54 -15.16 -4.68 3.75
CA THR A 54 -14.06 -4.16 4.59
C THR A 54 -13.20 -3.13 3.88
N GLY A 55 -13.22 -3.09 2.54
CA GLY A 55 -12.45 -2.14 1.74
C GLY A 55 -10.94 -2.39 1.67
N ILE A 56 -10.42 -3.47 2.27
CA ILE A 56 -8.98 -3.69 2.46
C ILE A 56 -8.38 -4.70 1.46
N GLU A 57 -9.18 -5.59 0.87
CA GLU A 57 -8.62 -6.78 0.20
C GLU A 57 -8.86 -6.85 -1.31
N VAL A 58 -9.82 -6.07 -1.84
CA VAL A 58 -10.22 -6.16 -3.24
C VAL A 58 -10.58 -4.76 -3.75
N PRO A 59 -10.07 -4.32 -4.92
CA PRO A 59 -10.49 -3.04 -5.50
C PRO A 59 -12.01 -3.02 -5.73
N PRO A 60 -12.67 -1.84 -5.65
CA PRO A 60 -12.07 -0.51 -5.50
C PRO A 60 -11.64 -0.21 -4.06
N GLU A 61 -10.81 0.82 -3.88
CA GLU A 61 -10.55 1.38 -2.56
C GLU A 61 -11.84 2.04 -2.04
N GLN A 62 -12.12 1.89 -0.75
CA GLN A 62 -13.38 2.31 -0.14
C GLN A 62 -13.13 3.05 1.17
N PHE A 63 -13.88 4.13 1.39
CA PHE A 63 -13.82 4.96 2.58
C PHE A 63 -15.19 5.10 3.23
N TRP A 64 -15.23 5.04 4.55
CA TRP A 64 -16.42 5.32 5.34
C TRP A 64 -16.15 6.43 6.33
N ASN A 65 -17.04 7.40 6.45
CA ASN A 65 -17.05 8.35 7.57
C ASN A 65 -18.41 8.29 8.24
N CYS A 66 -18.44 8.40 9.56
CA CYS A 66 -19.66 8.41 10.34
C CYS A 66 -19.75 9.71 11.13
N ALA A 67 -20.94 10.32 11.15
CA ALA A 67 -21.25 11.50 11.93
C ALA A 67 -22.53 11.27 12.73
N GLU A 68 -22.48 11.49 14.03
CA GLU A 68 -23.69 11.54 14.86
C GLU A 68 -24.39 12.87 14.61
N VAL A 69 -25.65 12.81 14.22
CA VAL A 69 -26.45 14.00 13.88
C VAL A 69 -27.80 13.93 14.56
N GLN A 70 -28.29 15.10 14.99
CA GLN A 70 -29.63 15.22 15.54
C GLN A 70 -30.58 15.88 14.52
N ILE A 71 -31.62 15.16 14.11
CA ILE A 71 -32.64 15.67 13.17
C ILE A 71 -33.69 16.47 13.94
N ILE A 72 -33.59 17.79 13.94
CA ILE A 72 -34.58 18.65 14.59
C ILE A 72 -35.75 19.00 13.65
N LYS A 73 -36.94 19.24 14.21
CA LYS A 73 -38.09 19.75 13.45
C LYS A 73 -37.73 21.10 12.81
N ALA A 74 -38.05 21.26 11.53
CA ALA A 74 -37.74 22.48 10.78
C ALA A 74 -38.30 23.75 11.47
N GLY A 75 -37.44 24.74 11.70
CA GLY A 75 -37.81 26.11 12.07
C GLY A 75 -38.06 26.99 10.84
N PRO A 76 -38.42 28.28 10.99
CA PRO A 76 -38.57 29.19 9.86
C PRO A 76 -37.29 29.16 9.02
N THR A 77 -37.43 28.82 7.76
CA THR A 77 -36.32 28.73 6.82
C THR A 77 -35.73 30.12 6.65
N THR A 78 -34.53 30.33 7.19
CA THR A 78 -33.63 31.35 6.64
C THR A 78 -33.53 31.06 5.14
N PRO A 79 -33.79 32.03 4.25
CA PRO A 79 -33.67 31.79 2.82
C PRO A 79 -32.29 31.23 2.52
N ALA A 80 -32.24 30.25 1.62
CA ALA A 80 -30.98 29.66 1.17
C ALA A 80 -30.00 30.80 0.79
N PRO A 81 -28.72 30.71 1.19
CA PRO A 81 -27.73 31.71 0.80
C PRO A 81 -27.75 31.85 -0.72
N THR A 82 -28.28 32.98 -1.20
CA THR A 82 -28.50 33.25 -2.64
C THR A 82 -27.21 33.63 -3.36
N LYS A 83 -26.08 33.71 -2.64
CA LYS A 83 -24.79 33.96 -3.27
C LYS A 83 -24.09 32.63 -3.54
N SER A 84 -24.24 32.18 -4.78
CA SER A 84 -23.19 31.43 -5.46
C SER A 84 -21.85 32.17 -5.25
N PRO A 85 -20.73 31.48 -4.98
CA PRO A 85 -19.44 32.15 -4.92
C PRO A 85 -19.20 32.86 -6.25
N SER A 86 -19.13 34.19 -6.21
CA SER A 86 -18.71 34.99 -7.35
C SER A 86 -17.32 34.49 -7.74
N SER A 87 -17.18 33.99 -8.97
CA SER A 87 -15.89 33.72 -9.58
C SER A 87 -15.12 35.05 -9.57
N THR A 88 -14.19 35.18 -8.63
CA THR A 88 -13.21 36.26 -8.63
C THR A 88 -12.27 35.98 -9.80
N GLU A 89 -12.18 36.96 -10.70
CA GLU A 89 -11.22 36.97 -11.80
C GLU A 89 -9.80 36.70 -11.27
N PRO A 90 -8.98 35.89 -11.96
CA PRO A 90 -7.64 35.54 -11.49
C PRO A 90 -6.79 36.80 -11.29
N PRO A 91 -6.11 36.97 -10.14
CA PRO A 91 -5.24 38.11 -9.93
C PRO A 91 -4.02 38.03 -10.86
N THR A 92 -3.71 39.16 -11.50
CA THR A 92 -2.46 39.36 -12.23
C THR A 92 -1.28 39.13 -11.29
N ILE A 93 -0.43 38.15 -11.62
CA ILE A 93 0.73 37.77 -10.81
C ILE A 93 1.84 38.82 -11.01
N GLU A 94 1.98 39.72 -10.03
CA GLU A 94 3.26 40.37 -9.77
C GLU A 94 4.17 39.35 -9.08
N THR A 95 5.37 39.18 -9.63
CA THR A 95 6.39 38.25 -9.18
C THR A 95 7.00 38.76 -7.88
N ASP A 96 6.60 38.21 -6.75
CA ASP A 96 7.36 38.31 -5.51
C ASP A 96 7.45 36.95 -4.79
N ALA A 97 8.62 36.74 -4.18
CA ALA A 97 9.23 35.49 -3.74
C ALA A 97 8.40 34.66 -2.70
N PRO A 98 8.73 33.37 -2.48
CA PRO A 98 7.83 32.42 -1.82
C PRO A 98 7.79 32.69 -0.31
N THR A 99 6.60 33.02 0.19
CA THR A 99 6.33 33.02 1.63
C THR A 99 5.36 31.89 1.96
N LYS A 100 5.76 31.09 2.94
CA LYS A 100 5.20 29.80 3.34
C LYS A 100 3.69 29.83 3.56
N SER A 101 3.00 28.86 2.94
CA SER A 101 1.59 28.59 3.23
C SER A 101 1.44 27.80 4.54
N PRO A 102 0.43 28.08 5.38
CA PRO A 102 0.09 27.28 6.57
C PRO A 102 -0.45 25.92 6.14
N VAL A 103 0.04 24.85 6.76
CA VAL A 103 -0.38 23.47 6.48
C VAL A 103 -1.64 23.14 7.26
N ASP A 104 -2.70 22.76 6.54
CA ASP A 104 -3.97 22.27 7.07
C ASP A 104 -3.79 20.80 7.55
N PRO A 105 -4.12 20.45 8.82
CA PRO A 105 -3.84 19.13 9.40
C PRO A 105 -4.66 17.95 8.82
N ALA A 106 -5.52 18.17 7.83
CA ALA A 106 -6.35 17.12 7.23
C ALA A 106 -5.70 16.36 6.07
N ASN A 107 -4.55 16.82 5.56
CA ASN A 107 -3.82 16.17 4.47
C ASN A 107 -2.45 15.71 4.97
N GLY A 108 -2.17 14.42 4.82
CA GLY A 108 -0.86 13.88 5.16
C GLY A 108 0.27 14.59 4.44
N CYS A 109 1.47 14.60 5.04
CA CYS A 109 2.59 15.37 4.50
C CYS A 109 3.92 14.66 4.68
N CYS A 110 4.88 15.02 3.83
CA CYS A 110 6.23 14.51 3.93
C CYS A 110 7.02 15.27 5.00
N SER A 111 7.71 14.51 5.86
CA SER A 111 8.56 15.05 6.92
C SER A 111 9.96 14.46 6.84
N GLN A 112 10.98 15.30 6.95
CA GLN A 112 12.37 14.89 7.15
C GLN A 112 12.73 14.81 8.63
N ASN A 113 12.08 15.63 9.46
CA ASN A 113 12.34 15.69 10.89
C ASN A 113 11.41 14.80 11.73
N TYR A 114 10.52 14.05 11.08
CA TYR A 114 9.54 13.14 11.68
C TYR A 114 8.49 13.81 12.58
N GLN A 115 8.41 15.15 12.54
CA GLN A 115 7.53 15.93 13.40
C GLN A 115 6.63 16.85 12.59
N SER A 116 7.20 17.64 11.69
CA SER A 116 6.53 18.69 10.95
C SER A 116 6.57 18.42 9.45
N CYS A 117 5.66 19.02 8.69
CA CYS A 117 5.67 18.98 7.23
C CYS A 117 6.80 19.86 6.65
N ASP A 118 8.05 19.44 6.83
CA ASP A 118 9.26 20.20 6.45
C ASP A 118 9.88 19.72 5.13
N ALA A 119 9.41 18.61 4.56
CA ALA A 119 9.92 18.04 3.32
C ALA A 119 9.00 18.28 2.12
N THR A 120 8.50 19.50 1.95
CA THR A 120 7.59 19.89 0.86
C THR A 120 8.17 19.72 -0.54
N TRP A 121 9.50 19.56 -0.66
CA TRP A 121 10.20 19.31 -1.92
C TRP A 121 10.18 17.84 -2.36
N CYS A 122 9.73 16.91 -1.51
CA CYS A 122 9.61 15.49 -1.84
C CYS A 122 8.28 15.11 -2.51
N GLY A 123 7.41 16.09 -2.76
CA GLY A 123 6.07 15.87 -3.29
C GLY A 123 5.00 15.71 -2.21
N ASP A 124 3.75 15.64 -2.66
CA ASP A 124 2.55 15.79 -1.82
C ASP A 124 1.81 14.46 -1.59
N ASN A 125 2.48 13.31 -1.79
CA ASN A 125 1.91 11.99 -1.55
C ASN A 125 2.94 11.04 -0.90
N GLU A 126 2.43 9.98 -0.24
CA GLU A 126 3.25 9.02 0.50
C GLU A 126 4.32 8.35 -0.37
N SER A 127 3.97 7.89 -1.55
CA SER A 127 4.92 7.19 -2.44
C SER A 127 6.06 8.11 -2.89
N ALA A 128 5.74 9.35 -3.27
CA ALA A 128 6.74 10.37 -3.60
C ALA A 128 7.62 10.70 -2.40
N CYS A 129 7.03 10.84 -1.20
CA CYS A 129 7.77 11.10 0.03
C CYS A 129 8.76 9.98 0.37
N LEU A 130 8.32 8.71 0.33
CA LEU A 130 9.14 7.56 0.71
C LEU A 130 10.20 7.18 -0.33
N SER A 131 9.99 7.56 -1.59
CA SER A 131 10.99 7.39 -2.67
C SER A 131 11.97 8.56 -2.79
N CYS A 132 11.74 9.64 -2.04
CA CYS A 132 12.52 10.86 -2.12
C CYS A 132 13.73 10.82 -1.18
N GLY A 133 14.91 10.67 -1.78
CA GLY A 133 16.18 10.59 -1.06
C GLY A 133 16.51 9.17 -0.63
N SER A 134 17.28 9.02 0.45
CA SER A 134 17.65 7.70 0.97
C SER A 134 16.58 7.15 1.90
N ALA A 135 16.53 5.82 2.06
CA ALA A 135 15.68 5.19 3.04
C ALA A 135 15.93 5.78 4.44
N GLY A 136 14.85 6.17 5.12
CA GLY A 136 14.87 6.73 6.47
C GLY A 136 15.17 8.23 6.51
N ASP A 137 15.41 8.88 5.37
CA ASP A 137 15.57 10.33 5.34
C ASP A 137 14.24 11.08 5.40
N LYS A 138 13.14 10.37 5.15
CA LYS A 138 11.79 10.89 5.10
C LYS A 138 10.83 9.91 5.74
N THR A 139 9.75 10.46 6.27
CA THR A 139 8.59 9.73 6.73
C THR A 139 7.33 10.46 6.26
N TRP A 140 6.26 9.70 6.05
CA TRP A 140 4.96 10.25 5.74
C TRP A 140 4.13 10.40 7.02
N LEU A 141 3.61 11.60 7.27
CA LEU A 141 2.76 11.90 8.42
C LEU A 141 1.30 11.95 7.95
N TYR A 142 0.49 10.92 8.19
CA TYR A 142 -0.89 10.84 7.67
C TYR A 142 -1.82 11.95 8.17
N ASN A 143 -1.63 12.39 9.43
CA ASN A 143 -2.43 13.45 10.05
C ASN A 143 -1.73 14.82 10.01
N GLY A 144 -0.77 14.97 9.09
CA GLY A 144 0.10 16.14 9.02
C GLY A 144 1.09 16.22 10.19
N GLY A 145 1.78 17.36 10.25
CA GLY A 145 2.78 17.61 11.28
C GLY A 145 2.16 17.75 12.67
N VAL A 146 2.77 17.09 13.66
CA VAL A 146 2.47 17.39 15.06
C VAL A 146 3.27 18.63 15.48
N GLY A 147 2.64 19.52 16.23
CA GLY A 147 3.27 20.77 16.66
C GLY A 147 4.59 20.54 17.39
N ALA A 148 5.46 21.56 17.36
CA ALA A 148 6.70 21.54 18.12
C ALA A 148 6.41 21.29 19.62
N GLY A 149 7.10 20.30 20.22
CA GLY A 149 6.93 19.92 21.61
C GLY A 149 5.99 18.74 21.88
N THR A 150 5.32 18.18 20.86
CA THR A 150 4.58 16.92 20.99
C THR A 150 5.52 15.71 21.11
N CYS A 151 6.67 15.78 20.45
CA CYS A 151 7.75 14.81 20.50
C CYS A 151 9.06 15.50 20.11
N ILE A 152 10.18 14.79 20.12
CA ILE A 152 11.51 15.27 19.81
C ILE A 152 11.82 14.88 18.37
N ALA A 153 11.96 15.89 17.51
CA ALA A 153 12.25 15.71 16.09
C ALA A 153 13.63 15.07 15.87
N ARG A 154 13.90 14.62 14.64
CA ARG A 154 15.21 14.10 14.23
C ARG A 154 16.31 15.09 14.63
N TYR A 155 17.39 14.58 15.20
CA TYR A 155 18.51 15.34 15.78
C TYR A 155 18.18 16.18 17.03
N GLY A 156 16.98 16.09 17.59
CA GLY A 156 16.67 16.71 18.88
C GLY A 156 17.32 15.95 20.05
N ASP A 157 17.64 16.67 21.13
CA ASP A 157 18.24 16.13 22.35
C ASP A 157 17.20 15.30 23.12
N CYS A 158 17.51 14.02 23.31
CA CYS A 158 16.67 13.05 24.04
C CYS A 158 17.38 12.49 25.28
N THR A 159 18.43 13.16 25.76
CA THR A 159 19.27 12.72 26.89
C THR A 159 18.45 12.46 28.15
N ASN A 160 17.49 13.34 28.43
CA ASN A 160 16.61 13.24 29.59
C ASN A 160 15.24 12.60 29.28
N ASP A 161 15.00 12.25 28.02
CA ASP A 161 13.73 11.67 27.54
C ASP A 161 13.97 10.66 26.41
N VAL A 162 14.32 9.43 26.81
CA VAL A 162 14.76 8.36 25.89
C VAL A 162 13.64 7.92 24.94
N ASN A 163 12.38 8.12 25.32
CA ASN A 163 11.21 7.77 24.51
C ASN A 163 10.55 8.99 23.87
N GLY A 164 11.16 10.17 24.00
CA GLY A 164 10.58 11.41 23.50
C GLY A 164 10.66 11.57 21.98
N CYS A 165 11.47 10.76 21.29
CA CYS A 165 11.64 10.84 19.85
C CYS A 165 10.34 10.59 19.08
N CYS A 166 10.13 11.33 17.99
CA CYS A 166 8.92 11.22 17.20
C CYS A 166 8.82 9.87 16.46
N ASP A 167 7.73 9.14 16.71
CA ASP A 167 7.37 7.87 16.05
C ASP A 167 5.92 7.90 15.54
N ILE A 168 5.60 8.92 14.75
CA ILE A 168 4.22 9.22 14.31
C ILE A 168 4.01 9.04 12.80
N GLY A 169 5.05 8.69 12.06
CA GLY A 169 5.02 8.58 10.61
C GLY A 169 5.23 7.16 10.12
N THR A 170 4.90 6.91 8.85
CA THR A 170 5.22 5.65 8.17
C THR A 170 6.44 5.81 7.29
N GLY A 171 7.17 4.71 7.10
CA GLY A 171 8.34 4.68 6.25
C GLY A 171 9.35 3.60 6.63
N PRO A 172 10.50 3.59 5.93
CA PRO A 172 11.54 2.57 6.13
C PRO A 172 12.37 2.76 7.41
N GLY A 173 12.07 3.75 8.25
CA GLY A 173 12.77 3.95 9.51
C GLY A 173 11.95 4.77 10.49
N THR A 174 12.28 4.64 11.77
CA THR A 174 11.70 5.34 12.92
C THR A 174 12.80 6.17 13.61
N LEU A 175 12.43 7.04 14.57
CA LEU A 175 13.43 7.73 15.39
C LEU A 175 13.67 7.00 16.71
N GLU A 176 14.93 6.68 16.96
CA GLU A 176 15.39 6.12 18.23
C GLU A 176 16.34 7.09 18.93
N CYS A 177 16.27 7.15 20.26
CA CYS A 177 17.17 7.97 21.05
C CYS A 177 18.54 7.29 21.19
N VAL A 178 19.52 7.74 20.41
CA VAL A 178 20.85 7.13 20.32
C VAL A 178 21.91 8.06 20.89
N GLY A 179 22.83 7.51 21.68
CA GLY A 179 23.95 8.25 22.27
C GLY A 179 24.53 7.55 23.48
N ASN A 180 25.15 8.33 24.37
CA ASN A 180 25.73 7.84 25.62
C ASN A 180 25.01 8.43 26.85
N GLU A 181 25.56 8.29 28.05
CA GLU A 181 24.95 8.81 29.27
C GLU A 181 25.02 10.35 29.41
N TYR A 182 25.89 11.01 28.65
CA TYR A 182 26.09 12.46 28.71
C TYR A 182 25.31 13.22 27.62
N TYR A 183 25.05 12.57 26.49
CA TYR A 183 24.32 13.16 25.38
C TYR A 183 23.70 12.10 24.48
N ARG A 184 22.43 12.32 24.12
CA ARG A 184 21.67 11.49 23.17
C ARG A 184 20.86 12.35 22.21
N GLN A 185 20.67 11.85 21.00
CA GLN A 185 19.84 12.49 19.98
C GLN A 185 18.93 11.48 19.29
N CYS A 186 17.78 11.98 18.82
CA CYS A 186 16.88 11.20 17.99
C CYS A 186 17.49 10.95 16.61
N MET A 187 17.91 9.71 16.38
CA MET A 187 18.54 9.27 15.14
C MET A 187 17.63 8.28 14.43
N VAL A 188 17.77 8.22 13.11
CA VAL A 188 16.98 7.29 12.30
C VAL A 188 17.49 5.87 12.55
N SER A 189 16.57 4.98 12.91
CA SER A 189 16.77 3.55 12.93
C SER A 189 15.97 2.96 11.78
N LEU A 190 16.65 2.29 10.84
CA LEU A 190 15.95 1.67 9.72
C LEU A 190 15.18 0.47 10.25
N ASN A 191 13.87 0.45 9.98
CA ASN A 191 13.07 -0.70 10.28
C ASN A 191 13.64 -1.86 9.46
N PRO A 192 13.92 -3.04 10.04
CA PRO A 192 14.37 -4.17 9.25
C PRO A 192 13.32 -4.39 8.15
N ALA A 193 13.77 -4.39 6.90
CA ALA A 193 12.89 -4.68 5.77
C ALA A 193 12.07 -5.94 6.10
N PRO A 194 10.78 -6.02 5.76
CA PRO A 194 10.04 -7.25 5.94
C PRO A 194 10.82 -8.34 5.21
N THR A 195 11.43 -9.25 5.97
CA THR A 195 12.16 -10.37 5.42
C THR A 195 11.12 -11.17 4.66
N THR A 196 11.09 -11.01 3.34
CA THR A 196 10.36 -11.92 2.47
C THR A 196 11.00 -13.27 2.70
N SER A 197 10.40 -14.08 3.58
CA SER A 197 10.74 -15.48 3.73
C SER A 197 10.77 -16.08 2.32
N PRO A 198 11.84 -16.78 1.93
CA PRO A 198 11.91 -17.38 0.61
C PRO A 198 10.67 -18.26 0.41
N PRO A 199 10.05 -18.25 -0.79
CA PRO A 199 8.84 -19.01 -1.03
C PRO A 199 9.10 -20.47 -0.67
N THR A 200 8.27 -21.00 0.22
CA THR A 200 8.20 -22.45 0.47
C THR A 200 8.03 -23.14 -0.88
N PRO A 201 8.92 -24.07 -1.28
CA PRO A 201 8.75 -24.74 -2.55
C PRO A 201 7.40 -25.45 -2.57
N SER A 202 6.57 -25.08 -3.55
CA SER A 202 5.30 -25.73 -3.85
C SER A 202 5.49 -27.25 -3.94
N PRO A 203 4.57 -28.08 -3.42
CA PRO A 203 4.70 -29.53 -3.51
C PRO A 203 4.68 -29.94 -4.98
N SER A 204 5.82 -30.44 -5.46
CA SER A 204 5.97 -31.07 -6.77
C SER A 204 5.27 -32.42 -6.73
N SER A 205 4.05 -32.50 -7.25
CA SER A 205 3.37 -33.76 -7.50
C SER A 205 3.98 -34.43 -8.73
N SER A 206 5.07 -35.18 -8.52
CA SER A 206 5.53 -36.19 -9.48
C SER A 206 4.93 -37.55 -9.10
N PRO A 207 4.34 -38.30 -10.04
CA PRO A 207 3.93 -39.68 -9.78
C PRO A 207 5.17 -40.56 -9.68
N VAL A 208 5.25 -41.32 -8.58
CA VAL A 208 6.28 -42.34 -8.36
C VAL A 208 5.83 -43.62 -9.06
N ASP A 209 6.45 -43.95 -10.18
CA ASP A 209 6.32 -45.29 -10.79
C ASP A 209 7.02 -46.32 -9.91
N ALA A 210 6.25 -47.31 -9.46
CA ALA A 210 6.72 -48.44 -8.66
C ALA A 210 7.48 -49.45 -9.55
N PRO A 211 8.67 -49.94 -9.15
CA PRO A 211 9.34 -51.01 -9.87
C PRO A 211 8.67 -52.36 -9.56
N THR A 212 8.13 -53.00 -10.61
CA THR A 212 7.61 -54.37 -10.56
C THR A 212 8.76 -55.38 -10.59
N ALA A 213 8.78 -56.27 -9.60
CA ALA A 213 9.75 -57.37 -9.50
C ALA A 213 9.50 -58.47 -10.56
N PRO A 214 10.54 -59.07 -11.17
CA PRO A 214 10.35 -60.24 -12.02
C PRO A 214 10.38 -61.55 -11.22
N SER A 215 9.39 -62.41 -11.52
CA SER A 215 9.22 -63.78 -11.01
C SER A 215 10.17 -64.77 -11.71
N PRO A 216 10.56 -65.91 -11.07
CA PRO A 216 11.45 -66.90 -11.66
C PRO A 216 10.68 -68.08 -12.30
N GLN A 217 11.25 -68.70 -13.35
CA GLN A 217 11.34 -70.16 -13.64
C GLN A 217 11.74 -70.41 -15.12
N THR A 218 12.94 -70.93 -15.42
CA THR A 218 13.40 -72.34 -15.66
C THR A 218 13.17 -72.97 -17.06
N SER A 219 14.32 -73.23 -17.71
CA SER A 219 14.74 -74.42 -18.50
C SER A 219 14.12 -74.84 -19.85
N SER A 220 14.93 -74.65 -20.92
CA SER A 220 15.43 -75.66 -21.90
C SER A 220 14.49 -76.23 -23.01
N PRO A 221 15.01 -76.92 -24.07
CA PRO A 221 16.12 -76.61 -24.99
C PRO A 221 15.78 -76.89 -26.49
N THR A 222 16.73 -76.63 -27.42
CA THR A 222 17.14 -77.53 -28.55
C THR A 222 17.04 -77.04 -30.03
N LYS A 223 18.21 -77.11 -30.69
CA LYS A 223 18.56 -77.43 -32.11
C LYS A 223 18.71 -76.35 -33.20
N SER A 224 20.00 -76.12 -33.51
CA SER A 224 20.70 -76.08 -34.83
C SER A 224 20.10 -77.03 -35.91
N PRO A 225 20.25 -76.84 -37.24
CA PRO A 225 21.52 -76.68 -38.01
C PRO A 225 21.39 -75.63 -39.16
N SER A 226 22.27 -75.36 -40.13
CA SER A 226 23.45 -76.02 -40.71
C SER A 226 24.17 -75.02 -41.66
N ALA A 227 25.51 -75.14 -41.74
CA ALA A 227 26.40 -75.00 -42.92
C ALA A 227 26.42 -73.71 -43.77
N SER A 228 27.49 -73.35 -44.49
CA SER A 228 28.95 -73.49 -44.37
C SER A 228 29.55 -72.82 -45.62
N SER A 229 30.75 -72.28 -45.47
CA SER A 229 31.82 -72.20 -46.48
C SER A 229 31.81 -71.11 -47.56
N ASN A 230 32.83 -70.24 -47.47
CA ASN A 230 33.89 -69.92 -48.46
C ASN A 230 34.24 -68.43 -48.38
N SER A 231 35.46 -67.91 -48.56
CA SER A 231 36.82 -68.44 -48.73
C SER A 231 37.73 -67.18 -48.78
N ALA A 232 38.98 -67.28 -48.26
CA ALA A 232 40.22 -66.66 -48.76
C ALA A 232 40.30 -65.11 -48.89
N LEU A 233 41.42 -64.38 -48.78
CA LEU A 233 42.84 -64.52 -48.44
C LEU A 233 43.47 -63.10 -48.55
N PHE A 234 44.70 -62.95 -48.05
CA PHE A 234 45.65 -61.82 -48.16
C PHE A 234 45.44 -60.67 -47.13
N SER A 235 46.45 -60.16 -46.42
CA SER A 235 47.85 -59.92 -46.81
C SER A 235 48.81 -59.89 -45.61
N THR A 236 50.08 -60.18 -45.93
CA THR A 236 51.29 -60.34 -45.13
C THR A 236 51.83 -59.07 -44.45
N GLY A 237 52.53 -59.26 -43.32
CA GLY A 237 53.48 -58.33 -42.72
C GLY A 237 54.56 -59.12 -41.97
N ASN A 238 55.82 -58.80 -42.30
CA ASN A 238 57.08 -59.53 -42.06
C ASN A 238 57.50 -59.62 -40.58
#